data_AF-A0A1X0PAF3-F1
#
_entry.id   AF-A0A1X0PAF3-F1
#
_cell.length_a   1.000
_cell.length_b   1.000
_cell.length_c   1.000
_cell.angle_alpha   90.00
_cell.angle_beta   90.00
_cell.angle_gamma   90.00
#
_symmetry.space_group_name_H-M   'P 1'
#
loop_
_entity.id
_entity.type
_entity.pdbx_description
1 polymer ?
#
loop_
_entity_poly.entity_id
_entity_poly.type
_entity_poly.pdbx_seq_one_letter_code
_entity_poly.pdbx_strand_id
1 'polypeptide(L)'
;MGRRRTSVMMFALIMLFIGTYRFFLPSETVVYQMEVVRRKPDPTNAPATQRVSIVEAVCTPALEGNNGRAQVNGVILFLTGKKERLFFKKALPLLEVNFLSRYPYPVHVFHEKMPQDRQEVIRDVLLSARNVTFEDVSQFWRTLPHGVSEEQLNEWMNTPEQRRYHKRGYRIMCRFWAGLVWQLPSLDSYEYYWRLDTDSFLTQAVPCDVFRLMQVNQCVYGYRRIHIDRLKVVKDLWPTFKKWAKTALSTSELEGVSHFALNGSESEYKGIIYYNNFELGTMALKRHPLYTSMFRFLDENEPL
;
A
#
# COMPACT_ATOMS: atom_id res chain seq x y z
N MET A 1 -22.38 -30.28 13.07
CA MET A 1 -21.04 -29.71 13.35
C MET A 1 -20.17 -29.92 12.11
N GLY A 2 -19.73 -28.85 11.45
CA GLY A 2 -18.97 -28.91 10.20
C GLY A 2 -18.87 -27.53 9.58
N ARG A 3 -18.06 -26.66 10.22
CA ARG A 3 -17.82 -25.29 9.79
C ARG A 3 -17.12 -25.32 8.43
N ARG A 4 -17.85 -25.03 7.35
CA ARG A 4 -17.28 -24.67 6.05
C ARG A 4 -16.50 -23.36 6.21
N ARG A 5 -15.20 -23.46 6.47
CA ARG A 5 -14.26 -22.33 6.54
C ARG A 5 -13.76 -22.04 5.13
N THR A 6 -14.25 -20.97 4.54
CA THR A 6 -13.68 -20.37 3.33
C THR A 6 -13.24 -18.96 3.72
N SER A 7 -11.98 -18.82 4.13
CA SER A 7 -11.30 -17.52 4.22
C SER A 7 -10.38 -17.38 3.01
N VAL A 8 -10.40 -16.20 2.40
CA VAL A 8 -9.45 -15.75 1.39
C VAL A 8 -8.74 -14.59 2.06
N MET A 9 -7.42 -14.68 2.19
CA MET A 9 -6.65 -13.64 2.86
C MET A 9 -6.87 -12.23 2.25
N MET A 10 -7.37 -11.36 3.12
CA MET A 10 -6.85 -10.04 3.45
C MET A 10 -6.59 -9.04 2.30
N PHE A 11 -7.69 -8.45 1.82
CA PHE A 11 -7.71 -7.14 1.17
C PHE A 11 -8.59 -6.19 2.00
N ALA A 12 -8.00 -5.50 2.99
CA ALA A 12 -8.54 -4.25 3.56
C ALA A 12 -7.57 -3.50 4.50
N LEU A 13 -6.26 -3.76 4.48
CA LEU A 13 -5.35 -3.23 5.50
C LEU A 13 -5.08 -1.72 5.44
N ILE A 14 -5.53 -1.04 4.39
CA ILE A 14 -5.24 0.37 4.21
C ILE A 14 -6.43 1.23 4.64
N MET A 15 -7.67 0.79 4.37
CA MET A 15 -8.87 1.53 4.80
C MET A 15 -9.05 1.52 6.32
N LEU A 16 -8.55 0.50 7.00
CA LEU A 16 -8.67 0.33 8.45
C LEU A 16 -7.67 1.15 9.26
N PHE A 17 -6.68 1.75 8.59
CA PHE A 17 -5.57 2.42 9.26
C PHE A 17 -5.55 3.94 9.14
N ILE A 18 -6.29 4.50 8.17
CA ILE A 18 -6.32 5.95 7.95
C ILE A 18 -7.04 6.70 9.08
N GLY A 19 -7.78 6.01 9.97
CA GLY A 19 -8.44 6.61 11.12
C GLY A 19 -7.56 6.86 12.37
N THR A 20 -6.32 6.39 12.42
CA THR A 20 -5.46 6.46 13.65
C THR A 20 -4.10 7.13 13.45
N TYR A 21 -3.85 7.70 12.27
CA TYR A 21 -2.55 8.26 11.89
C TYR A 21 -2.33 9.68 12.47
N ARG A 22 -2.06 9.78 13.78
CA ARG A 22 -2.06 11.09 14.48
C ARG A 22 -0.92 11.41 15.45
N PHE A 23 0.06 10.53 15.67
CA PHE A 23 0.96 10.75 16.81
C PHE A 23 2.47 10.82 16.56
N PHE A 24 3.02 10.60 15.36
CA PHE A 24 4.48 10.56 15.22
C PHE A 24 5.00 11.09 13.88
N LEU A 25 5.00 12.41 13.72
CA LEU A 25 6.09 13.07 13.00
C LEU A 25 6.89 13.88 14.03
N PRO A 26 8.20 13.63 14.19
CA PRO A 26 9.05 14.53 14.96
C PRO A 26 8.98 15.91 14.33
N SER A 27 8.67 16.90 15.16
CA SER A 27 8.77 18.31 14.83
C SER A 27 10.23 18.70 14.64
N GLU A 28 10.78 18.46 13.44
CA GLU A 28 11.93 19.22 12.96
C GLU A 28 11.53 20.01 11.72
N THR A 29 10.97 21.18 12.03
CA THR A 29 10.77 22.31 11.14
C THR A 29 12.08 22.72 10.47
N VAL A 30 12.20 22.49 9.17
CA VAL A 30 12.95 23.40 8.28
C VAL A 30 11.91 24.33 7.64
N VAL A 31 11.79 25.52 8.20
CA VAL A 31 10.91 26.59 7.74
C VAL A 31 11.45 27.14 6.43
N TYR A 32 10.78 26.85 5.31
CA TYR A 32 10.77 27.77 4.18
C TYR A 32 9.50 28.60 4.26
N GLN A 33 9.66 29.89 4.53
CA GLN A 33 8.56 30.85 4.51
C GLN A 33 7.94 30.92 3.11
N MET A 34 6.63 30.69 3.02
CA MET A 34 5.76 31.41 2.10
C MET A 34 4.43 31.74 2.81
N GLU A 35 4.28 33.02 3.12
CA GLU A 35 3.05 33.76 3.40
C GLU A 35 2.04 33.64 2.22
N VAL A 36 0.70 33.68 2.30
CA VAL A 36 -0.32 33.93 3.34
C VAL A 36 -1.65 33.33 2.86
N VAL A 37 -2.41 32.64 3.72
CA VAL A 37 -3.87 32.90 3.89
C VAL A 37 -4.18 32.86 5.38
N ARG A 38 -4.42 34.04 5.97
CA ARG A 38 -4.77 34.22 7.40
C ARG A 38 -6.19 33.69 7.66
N ARG A 39 -6.33 32.77 8.62
CA ARG A 39 -7.57 32.62 9.41
C ARG A 39 -7.26 32.95 10.86
N LYS A 40 -8.10 33.78 11.49
CA LYS A 40 -7.98 34.21 12.89
C LYS A 40 -8.05 33.01 13.85
N PRO A 41 -7.24 32.97 14.93
CA PRO A 41 -7.35 31.94 15.95
C PRO A 41 -8.55 32.20 16.88
N ASP A 42 -9.31 31.15 17.16
CA ASP A 42 -10.40 31.10 18.15
C ASP A 42 -9.82 30.63 19.51
N PRO A 43 -9.97 31.38 20.62
CA PRO A 43 -9.35 31.06 21.90
C PRO A 43 -10.23 30.12 22.72
N THR A 44 -10.24 28.83 22.38
CA THR A 44 -10.68 27.78 23.31
C THR A 44 -9.67 26.65 23.31
N ASN A 45 -8.96 26.50 24.44
CA ASN A 45 -8.01 25.45 24.75
C ASN A 45 -8.68 24.06 24.81
N ALA A 46 -8.96 23.48 23.63
CA ALA A 46 -9.24 22.05 23.47
C ALA A 46 -8.06 21.43 22.69
N PRO A 47 -7.55 20.25 23.07
CA PRO A 47 -6.47 19.61 22.32
C PRO A 47 -6.95 19.34 20.89
N ALA A 48 -6.21 19.88 19.91
CA ALA A 48 -6.62 19.93 18.52
C ALA A 48 -6.87 18.53 17.93
N THR A 49 -8.14 18.16 17.77
CA THR A 49 -8.54 17.03 16.94
C THR A 49 -8.47 17.40 15.45
N GLN A 50 -7.26 17.53 14.89
CA GLN A 50 -6.91 17.57 13.46
C GLN A 50 -7.61 16.46 12.64
N ARG A 51 -8.74 16.80 12.03
CA ARG A 51 -9.55 15.89 11.19
C ARG A 51 -8.71 15.32 10.04
N VAL A 52 -8.86 14.03 9.74
CA VAL A 52 -8.39 13.43 8.48
C VAL A 52 -9.18 14.11 7.36
N SER A 53 -8.54 15.02 6.64
CA SER A 53 -9.11 15.65 5.46
C SER A 53 -8.74 14.84 4.23
N ILE A 54 -9.74 14.44 3.44
CA ILE A 54 -9.48 14.02 2.06
C ILE A 54 -8.96 15.27 1.34
N VAL A 55 -7.69 15.27 0.98
CA VAL A 55 -7.09 16.32 0.17
C VAL A 55 -7.21 15.89 -1.29
N GLU A 56 -7.99 16.63 -2.07
CA GLU A 56 -7.97 16.48 -3.52
C GLU A 56 -6.70 17.15 -4.05
N ALA A 57 -5.62 16.37 -4.14
CA ALA A 57 -4.36 16.83 -4.70
C ALA A 57 -4.43 16.71 -6.23
N VAL A 58 -4.68 17.83 -6.90
CA VAL A 58 -4.65 17.88 -8.37
C VAL A 58 -3.20 18.05 -8.82
N CYS A 59 -2.71 17.14 -9.68
CA CYS A 59 -1.46 17.39 -10.38
C CYS A 59 -1.63 18.61 -11.29
N THR A 60 -1.19 19.77 -10.85
CA THR A 60 -0.93 20.90 -11.74
C THR A 60 0.44 20.69 -12.38
N PRO A 61 0.62 21.04 -13.67
CA PRO A 61 1.94 21.04 -14.29
C PRO A 61 2.93 21.79 -13.40
N ALA A 62 4.17 21.28 -13.31
CA ALA A 62 5.21 22.01 -12.59
C ALA A 62 5.30 23.43 -13.16
N LEU A 63 5.23 24.45 -12.30
CA LEU A 63 5.63 25.81 -12.68
C LEU A 63 7.06 25.70 -13.22
N GLU A 64 7.27 26.03 -14.50
CA GLU A 64 8.60 26.04 -15.09
C GLU A 64 9.53 26.89 -14.21
N GLY A 65 10.58 26.28 -13.66
CA GLY A 65 11.58 26.99 -12.86
C GLY A 65 11.86 26.45 -11.45
N ASN A 66 12.13 25.15 -11.29
CA ASN A 66 12.62 24.62 -10.00
C ASN A 66 13.88 23.76 -10.16
N ASN A 67 14.88 24.28 -10.88
CA ASN A 67 16.19 23.66 -11.13
C ASN A 67 17.11 23.54 -9.89
N GLY A 68 16.57 23.56 -8.67
CA GLY A 68 17.38 23.59 -7.45
C GLY A 68 16.78 22.94 -6.20
N ARG A 69 15.65 22.23 -6.29
CA ARG A 69 15.07 21.54 -5.13
C ARG A 69 15.49 20.07 -5.09
N ALA A 70 15.95 19.62 -3.92
CA ALA A 70 16.24 18.20 -3.68
C ALA A 70 15.02 17.33 -4.03
N GLN A 71 15.26 16.30 -4.83
CA GLN A 71 14.24 15.32 -5.21
C GLN A 71 13.76 14.56 -3.97
N VAL A 72 12.46 14.28 -3.90
CA VAL A 72 11.88 13.57 -2.76
C VAL A 72 12.49 12.18 -2.63
N ASN A 73 12.59 11.66 -1.41
CA ASN A 73 13.07 10.31 -1.17
C ASN A 73 11.95 9.27 -1.41
N GLY A 74 11.77 8.88 -2.68
CA GLY A 74 10.74 7.95 -3.12
C GLY A 74 11.30 6.76 -3.90
N VAL A 75 10.54 5.66 -3.96
CA VAL A 75 10.86 4.47 -4.77
C VAL A 75 9.62 3.92 -5.47
N ILE A 76 9.77 3.45 -6.70
CA ILE A 76 8.72 2.74 -7.43
C ILE A 76 8.88 1.23 -7.20
N LEU A 77 7.82 0.56 -6.78
CA LEU A 77 7.85 -0.84 -6.37
C LEU A 77 7.04 -1.73 -7.31
N PHE A 78 7.63 -2.86 -7.69
CA PHE A 78 6.95 -3.95 -8.37
C PHE A 78 7.21 -5.27 -7.66
N LEU A 79 6.26 -6.19 -7.73
CA LEU A 79 6.45 -7.61 -7.43
C LEU A 79 6.13 -8.40 -8.69
N THR A 80 7.07 -9.20 -9.17
CA THR A 80 6.95 -9.90 -10.45
C THR A 80 7.17 -11.40 -10.31
N GLY A 81 6.31 -12.16 -10.99
CA GLY A 81 6.38 -13.62 -11.06
C GLY A 81 7.04 -14.12 -12.34
N LYS A 82 6.81 -15.39 -12.65
CA LYS A 82 7.47 -16.06 -13.81
C LYS A 82 6.90 -15.63 -15.18
N LYS A 83 5.64 -15.20 -15.25
CA LYS A 83 4.90 -15.01 -16.51
C LYS A 83 4.19 -13.65 -16.59
N GLU A 84 4.96 -12.58 -16.63
CA GLU A 84 4.42 -11.20 -16.65
C GLU A 84 4.50 -10.55 -18.03
N ARG A 85 3.70 -11.03 -19.00
CA ARG A 85 3.77 -10.50 -20.39
C ARG A 85 3.48 -9.00 -20.47
N LEU A 86 2.51 -8.52 -19.70
CA LEU A 86 2.13 -7.10 -19.71
C LEU A 86 3.18 -6.22 -19.04
N PHE A 87 3.95 -6.76 -18.09
CA PHE A 87 5.01 -6.04 -17.42
C PHE A 87 6.08 -5.57 -18.39
N PHE A 88 6.62 -6.51 -19.18
CA PHE A 88 7.65 -6.22 -20.18
C PHE A 88 7.10 -5.46 -21.38
N LYS A 89 5.88 -5.77 -21.85
CA LYS A 89 5.32 -5.17 -23.07
C LYS A 89 4.68 -3.80 -22.86
N LYS A 90 4.23 -3.50 -21.65
CA LYS A 90 3.44 -2.29 -21.36
C LYS A 90 3.91 -1.57 -20.11
N ALA A 91 3.92 -2.22 -18.95
CA ALA A 91 4.16 -1.52 -17.69
C ALA A 91 5.52 -0.81 -17.65
N LEU A 92 6.61 -1.51 -17.97
CA LEU A 92 7.96 -0.93 -17.95
C LEU A 92 8.15 0.15 -19.04
N PRO A 93 7.88 -0.10 -20.35
CA PRO A 93 8.08 0.93 -21.37
C PRO A 93 7.19 2.16 -21.15
N LEU A 94 5.96 1.96 -20.67
CA LEU A 94 5.05 3.06 -20.40
C LEU A 94 5.43 3.84 -19.14
N LEU A 95 5.97 3.18 -18.11
CA LEU A 95 6.53 3.86 -16.95
C LEU A 95 7.71 4.75 -17.34
N GLU A 96 8.60 4.23 -18.19
CA GLU A 96 9.75 4.96 -18.71
C GLU A 96 9.33 6.24 -19.43
N VAL A 97 8.50 6.11 -20.47
CA VAL A 97 8.15 7.27 -21.32
C VAL A 97 7.19 8.25 -20.64
N ASN A 98 6.32 7.79 -19.73
CA ASN A 98 5.30 8.65 -19.13
C ASN A 98 5.65 9.21 -17.76
N PHE A 99 6.70 8.73 -17.10
CA PHE A 99 7.10 9.23 -15.78
C PHE A 99 8.61 9.37 -15.62
N LEU A 100 9.37 8.27 -15.76
CA LEU A 100 10.80 8.26 -15.38
C LEU A 100 11.67 9.18 -16.24
N SER A 101 11.35 9.31 -17.53
CA SER A 101 12.04 10.25 -18.44
C SER A 101 11.99 11.72 -18.00
N ARG A 102 11.02 12.07 -17.14
CA ARG A 102 10.89 13.41 -16.54
C ARG A 102 11.27 13.44 -15.06
N TYR A 103 11.01 12.35 -14.34
CA TYR A 103 11.17 12.22 -12.90
C TYR A 103 11.99 10.96 -12.58
N PRO A 104 13.33 11.05 -12.58
CA PRO A 104 14.21 9.89 -12.45
C PRO A 104 14.24 9.39 -10.99
N TYR A 105 13.30 8.52 -10.64
CA TYR A 105 13.22 7.85 -9.34
C TYR A 105 13.82 6.44 -9.40
N PRO A 106 14.30 5.89 -8.28
CA PRO A 106 14.72 4.50 -8.22
C PRO A 106 13.52 3.55 -8.38
N VAL A 107 13.78 2.40 -8.99
CA VAL A 107 12.82 1.30 -9.15
C VAL A 107 13.35 0.07 -8.41
N HIS A 108 12.52 -0.54 -7.59
CA HIS A 108 12.84 -1.75 -6.85
C HIS A 108 11.86 -2.87 -7.23
N VAL A 109 12.41 -4.00 -7.66
CA VAL A 109 11.65 -5.12 -8.21
C VAL A 109 11.84 -6.35 -7.33
N PHE A 110 10.81 -6.69 -6.57
CA PHE A 110 10.72 -7.95 -5.85
C PHE A 110 10.42 -9.09 -6.82
N HIS A 111 11.08 -10.23 -6.68
CA HIS A 111 10.88 -11.36 -7.58
C HIS A 111 11.01 -12.73 -6.90
N GLU A 112 10.51 -13.77 -7.57
CA GLU A 112 10.72 -15.16 -7.17
C GLU A 112 11.77 -15.82 -8.08
N LYS A 113 13.05 -15.79 -7.66
CA LYS A 113 14.18 -16.39 -8.41
C LYS A 113 14.27 -15.94 -9.89
N MET A 114 14.22 -14.64 -10.14
CA MET A 114 14.38 -14.09 -11.49
C MET A 114 15.82 -14.27 -11.99
N PRO A 115 16.03 -14.90 -13.17
CA PRO A 115 17.33 -14.97 -13.82
C PRO A 115 17.94 -13.60 -14.13
N GLN A 116 19.28 -13.52 -14.15
CA GLN A 116 20.00 -12.25 -14.34
C GLN A 116 19.73 -11.60 -15.70
N ASP A 117 19.64 -12.38 -16.78
CA ASP A 117 19.30 -11.90 -18.14
C ASP A 117 17.97 -11.13 -18.15
N ARG A 118 16.98 -11.61 -17.39
CA ARG A 118 15.71 -10.89 -17.22
C ARG A 118 15.85 -9.59 -16.44
N GLN A 119 16.76 -9.54 -15.46
CA GLN A 119 17.04 -8.31 -14.71
C GLN A 119 17.69 -7.27 -15.63
N GLU A 120 18.66 -7.68 -16.47
CA GLU A 120 19.28 -6.77 -17.45
C GLU A 120 18.26 -6.22 -18.44
N VAL A 121 17.34 -7.05 -18.96
CA VAL A 121 16.24 -6.56 -19.82
C VAL A 121 15.40 -5.47 -19.13
N ILE A 122 15.18 -5.56 -17.83
CA ILE A 122 14.43 -4.52 -17.09
C ILE A 122 15.27 -3.24 -16.98
N ARG A 123 16.59 -3.35 -16.73
CA ARG A 123 17.50 -2.18 -16.71
C ARG A 123 17.55 -1.49 -18.06
N ASP A 124 17.63 -2.26 -19.14
CA ASP A 124 17.67 -1.75 -20.52
C ASP A 124 16.39 -1.02 -20.93
N VAL A 125 15.24 -1.36 -20.34
CA VAL A 125 13.97 -0.67 -20.60
C VAL A 125 13.83 0.60 -19.77
N LEU A 126 14.37 0.63 -18.55
CA LEU A 126 14.21 1.72 -17.59
C LEU A 126 15.44 2.64 -17.52
N LEU A 127 15.89 3.14 -18.67
CA LEU A 127 17.13 3.90 -18.81
C LEU A 127 17.14 5.21 -18.01
N SER A 128 15.97 5.83 -17.79
CA SER A 128 15.85 7.06 -17.01
C SER A 128 15.71 6.82 -15.51
N ALA A 129 15.55 5.57 -15.06
CA ALA A 129 15.52 5.28 -13.63
C ALA A 129 16.88 5.59 -13.01
N ARG A 130 16.89 6.23 -11.84
CA ARG A 130 18.14 6.54 -11.12
C ARG A 130 18.95 5.28 -10.80
N ASN A 131 18.23 4.22 -10.42
CA ASN A 131 18.76 2.88 -10.23
C ASN A 131 17.61 1.89 -10.34
N VAL A 132 17.92 0.66 -10.77
CA VAL A 132 17.00 -0.46 -10.80
C VAL A 132 17.59 -1.60 -9.96
N THR A 133 16.90 -1.94 -8.88
CA THR A 133 17.34 -2.95 -7.90
C THR A 133 16.37 -4.13 -7.87
N PHE A 134 16.90 -5.29 -7.48
CA PHE A 134 16.18 -6.56 -7.51
C PHE A 134 16.36 -7.29 -6.19
N GLU A 135 15.28 -7.84 -5.64
CA GLU A 135 15.31 -8.60 -4.40
C GLU A 135 14.54 -9.93 -4.55
N ASP A 136 15.22 -11.05 -4.24
CA ASP A 136 14.58 -12.36 -4.24
C ASP A 136 13.77 -12.56 -2.95
N VAL A 137 12.45 -12.55 -3.11
CA VAL A 137 11.48 -12.70 -2.02
C VAL A 137 10.86 -14.11 -1.99
N SER A 138 11.43 -15.07 -2.73
CA SER A 138 10.92 -16.45 -2.83
C SER A 138 10.85 -17.19 -1.50
N GLN A 139 11.57 -16.74 -0.48
CA GLN A 139 11.45 -17.28 0.88
C GLN A 139 10.04 -17.13 1.45
N PHE A 140 9.34 -16.01 1.19
CA PHE A 140 7.99 -15.80 1.73
C PHE A 140 6.95 -16.74 1.10
N TRP A 141 7.21 -17.25 -0.11
CA TRP A 141 6.36 -18.25 -0.79
C TRP A 141 6.44 -19.64 -0.17
N ARG A 142 7.42 -19.86 0.70
CA ARG A 142 7.63 -21.12 1.43
C ARG A 142 7.17 -21.06 2.88
N THR A 143 6.90 -19.87 3.41
CA THR A 143 6.56 -19.68 4.83
C THR A 143 5.07 -19.42 5.00
N LEU A 144 4.37 -20.34 5.68
CA LEU A 144 2.98 -20.15 6.08
C LEU A 144 2.89 -19.27 7.35
N PRO A 145 1.74 -18.64 7.64
CA PRO A 145 1.50 -17.98 8.91
C PRO A 145 1.62 -18.97 10.08
N HIS A 146 1.86 -18.42 11.27
CA HIS A 146 1.98 -19.22 12.48
C HIS A 146 0.71 -20.07 12.72
N GLY A 147 0.89 -21.34 13.05
CA GLY A 147 -0.21 -22.27 13.32
C GLY A 147 -0.95 -22.78 12.09
N VAL A 148 -0.48 -22.47 10.87
CA VAL A 148 -1.04 -22.96 9.61
C VAL A 148 -0.18 -24.08 9.07
N SER A 149 -0.77 -25.27 8.94
CA SER A 149 -0.12 -26.41 8.29
C SER A 149 -0.41 -26.45 6.78
N GLU A 150 0.41 -27.19 6.03
CA GLU A 150 0.18 -27.42 4.60
C GLU A 150 -1.14 -28.17 4.36
N GLU A 151 -1.51 -29.10 5.25
CA GLU A 151 -2.79 -29.84 5.19
C GLU A 151 -3.99 -28.89 5.33
N GLN A 152 -3.94 -27.98 6.32
CA GLN A 152 -5.01 -27.00 6.55
C GLN A 152 -5.18 -26.07 5.34
N LEU A 153 -4.08 -25.56 4.79
CA LEU A 153 -4.13 -24.72 3.60
C LEU A 153 -4.70 -25.48 2.39
N ASN A 154 -4.28 -26.74 2.18
CA ASN A 154 -4.81 -27.58 1.12
C ASN A 154 -6.31 -27.84 1.27
N GLU A 155 -6.79 -28.05 2.49
CA GLU A 155 -8.22 -28.19 2.79
C GLU A 155 -9.00 -26.92 2.41
N TRP A 156 -8.54 -25.73 2.80
CA TRP A 156 -9.20 -24.45 2.46
C TRP A 156 -9.19 -24.18 0.96
N MET A 157 -8.14 -24.60 0.26
CA MET A 157 -8.03 -24.47 -1.20
C MET A 157 -8.86 -25.52 -1.96
N ASN A 158 -9.48 -26.50 -1.31
CA ASN A 158 -10.13 -27.62 -1.99
C ASN A 158 -11.54 -27.32 -2.55
N THR A 159 -11.91 -26.05 -2.70
CA THR A 159 -13.15 -25.67 -3.40
C THR A 159 -12.85 -25.19 -4.83
N PRO A 160 -13.78 -25.35 -5.79
CA PRO A 160 -13.55 -24.97 -7.18
C PRO A 160 -13.13 -23.50 -7.37
N GLU A 161 -13.73 -22.58 -6.61
CA GLU A 161 -13.39 -21.16 -6.65
C GLU A 161 -11.95 -20.90 -6.21
N GLN A 162 -11.54 -21.51 -5.10
CA GLN A 162 -10.20 -21.31 -4.52
C GLN A 162 -9.13 -21.90 -5.42
N ARG A 163 -9.37 -23.07 -6.03
CA ARG A 163 -8.48 -23.66 -7.03
C ARG A 163 -8.33 -22.80 -8.29
N ARG A 164 -9.39 -22.09 -8.70
CA ARG A 164 -9.39 -21.32 -9.95
C ARG A 164 -8.80 -19.93 -9.78
N TYR A 165 -9.16 -19.20 -8.73
CA TYR A 165 -8.88 -17.77 -8.61
C TYR A 165 -7.94 -17.39 -7.46
N HIS A 166 -7.96 -18.10 -6.33
CA HIS A 166 -7.17 -17.74 -5.14
C HIS A 166 -6.21 -18.86 -4.75
N LYS A 167 -5.34 -19.22 -5.70
CA LYS A 167 -4.27 -20.20 -5.51
C LYS A 167 -3.28 -19.73 -4.44
N ARG A 168 -2.49 -20.66 -3.90
CA ARG A 168 -1.42 -20.39 -2.91
C ARG A 168 -0.61 -19.13 -3.23
N GLY A 169 -0.04 -19.03 -4.44
CA GLY A 169 0.80 -17.90 -4.82
C GLY A 169 0.07 -16.55 -4.77
N TYR A 170 -1.22 -16.52 -5.13
CA TYR A 170 -2.02 -15.30 -5.02
C TYR A 170 -2.21 -14.90 -3.56
N ARG A 171 -2.55 -15.84 -2.67
CA ARG A 171 -2.74 -15.55 -1.23
C ARG A 171 -1.44 -15.07 -0.58
N ILE A 172 -0.32 -15.72 -0.88
CA ILE A 172 0.98 -15.29 -0.34
C ILE A 172 1.37 -13.91 -0.87
N MET A 173 1.11 -13.61 -2.16
CA MET A 173 1.27 -12.26 -2.70
C MET A 173 0.44 -11.23 -1.93
N CYS A 174 -0.81 -11.57 -1.58
CA CYS A 174 -1.65 -10.71 -0.74
C CYS A 174 -1.00 -10.48 0.63
N ARG A 175 -0.50 -11.55 1.29
CA ARG A 175 0.27 -11.47 2.55
C ARG A 175 1.44 -10.52 2.45
N PHE A 176 2.18 -10.66 1.36
CA PHE A 176 3.44 -9.99 1.14
C PHE A 176 3.20 -8.48 1.08
N TRP A 177 2.28 -8.04 0.22
CA TRP A 177 1.89 -6.63 0.12
C TRP A 177 1.13 -6.10 1.33
N ALA A 178 0.40 -6.97 2.04
CA ALA A 178 -0.30 -6.62 3.26
C ALA A 178 0.66 -6.19 4.37
N GLY A 179 1.80 -6.87 4.55
CA GLY A 179 2.67 -6.61 5.69
C GLY A 179 4.14 -6.97 5.55
N LEU A 180 4.47 -8.09 4.89
CA LEU A 180 5.83 -8.63 4.91
C LEU A 180 6.83 -7.73 4.18
N VAL A 181 6.43 -7.16 3.05
CA VAL A 181 7.29 -6.29 2.22
C VAL A 181 7.79 -5.07 3.00
N TRP A 182 6.95 -4.53 3.88
CA TRP A 182 7.24 -3.26 4.57
C TRP A 182 8.30 -3.40 5.66
N GLN A 183 8.65 -4.63 6.02
CA GLN A 183 9.68 -4.99 7.00
C GLN A 183 11.03 -5.31 6.34
N LEU A 184 11.12 -5.25 5.00
CA LEU A 184 12.37 -5.52 4.29
C LEU A 184 13.38 -4.38 4.52
N PRO A 185 14.64 -4.70 4.92
CA PRO A 185 15.67 -3.68 5.11
C PRO A 185 16.01 -2.89 3.85
N SER A 186 15.80 -3.48 2.67
CA SER A 186 15.97 -2.81 1.37
C SER A 186 15.09 -1.57 1.21
N LEU A 187 14.02 -1.46 2.01
CA LEU A 187 13.10 -0.32 2.02
C LEU A 187 13.40 0.71 3.12
N ASP A 188 14.38 0.47 4.00
CA ASP A 188 14.67 1.32 5.16
C ASP A 188 15.09 2.75 4.79
N SER A 189 15.71 2.90 3.63
CA SER A 189 16.23 4.17 3.16
C SER A 189 15.18 5.06 2.49
N TYR A 190 13.96 4.59 2.24
CA TYR A 190 12.95 5.35 1.50
C TYR A 190 11.89 5.96 2.42
N GLU A 191 11.38 7.15 2.08
CA GLU A 191 10.29 7.80 2.81
C GLU A 191 8.93 7.56 2.15
N TYR A 192 8.91 7.51 0.82
CA TYR A 192 7.71 7.30 0.02
C TYR A 192 7.86 6.09 -0.90
N TYR A 193 6.75 5.45 -1.24
CA TYR A 193 6.70 4.43 -2.27
C TYR A 193 5.54 4.67 -3.23
N TRP A 194 5.76 4.22 -4.46
CA TRP A 194 4.71 4.06 -5.45
C TRP A 194 4.69 2.61 -5.91
N ARG A 195 3.74 1.84 -5.39
CA ARG A 195 3.50 0.47 -5.82
C ARG A 195 2.62 0.46 -7.06
N LEU A 196 3.06 -0.32 -8.04
CA LEU A 196 2.31 -0.66 -9.24
C LEU A 196 2.31 -2.19 -9.40
N ASP A 197 1.16 -2.76 -9.76
CA ASP A 197 1.11 -4.16 -10.19
C ASP A 197 1.72 -4.31 -11.61
N THR A 198 2.13 -5.53 -11.96
CA THR A 198 2.79 -5.85 -13.24
C THR A 198 1.90 -5.66 -14.47
N ASP A 199 0.59 -5.51 -14.29
CA ASP A 199 -0.39 -5.21 -15.31
C ASP A 199 -0.98 -3.78 -15.21
N SER A 200 -0.45 -2.96 -14.31
CA SER A 200 -0.79 -1.54 -14.17
C SER A 200 0.20 -0.68 -14.97
N PHE A 201 -0.32 0.14 -15.89
CA PHE A 201 0.52 0.96 -16.76
C PHE A 201 -0.05 2.36 -16.96
N LEU A 202 0.85 3.33 -17.03
CA LEU A 202 0.53 4.74 -17.29
C LEU A 202 0.23 4.91 -18.77
N THR A 203 -0.99 5.26 -19.14
CA THR A 203 -1.37 5.39 -20.57
C THR A 203 -1.00 6.74 -21.17
N GLN A 204 -0.63 7.72 -20.34
CA GLN A 204 -0.31 9.09 -20.72
C GLN A 204 0.76 9.64 -19.78
N ALA A 205 1.47 10.67 -20.24
CA ALA A 205 2.48 11.36 -19.45
C ALA A 205 1.89 11.92 -18.16
N VAL A 206 2.54 11.66 -17.03
CA VAL A 206 2.15 12.21 -15.74
C VAL A 206 2.66 13.66 -15.66
N PRO A 207 1.79 14.65 -15.41
CA PRO A 207 2.16 16.05 -15.53
C PRO A 207 2.92 16.60 -14.32
N CYS A 208 3.08 15.81 -13.25
CA CYS A 208 3.72 16.25 -12.01
C CYS A 208 4.56 15.16 -11.34
N ASP A 209 5.53 15.57 -10.51
CA ASP A 209 6.23 14.66 -9.60
C ASP A 209 5.27 14.23 -8.49
N VAL A 210 4.82 12.97 -8.53
CA VAL A 210 3.82 12.44 -7.60
C VAL A 210 4.34 12.36 -6.16
N PHE A 211 5.63 12.12 -5.95
CA PHE A 211 6.21 12.07 -4.62
C PHE A 211 6.30 13.48 -4.04
N ARG A 212 6.66 14.47 -4.87
CA ARG A 212 6.62 15.88 -4.47
C ARG A 212 5.21 16.34 -4.15
N LEU A 213 4.22 15.92 -4.94
CA LEU A 213 2.81 16.21 -4.68
C LEU A 213 2.40 15.68 -3.31
N MET A 214 2.77 14.44 -2.96
CA MET A 214 2.49 13.90 -1.64
C MET A 214 3.18 14.69 -0.53
N GLN A 215 4.47 14.99 -0.67
CA GLN A 215 5.24 15.69 0.35
C GLN A 215 4.70 17.11 0.62
N VAL A 216 4.45 17.89 -0.43
CA VAL A 216 3.98 19.29 -0.30
C VAL A 216 2.59 19.36 0.32
N ASN A 217 1.71 18.41 0.01
CA ASN A 217 0.35 18.36 0.56
C ASN A 217 0.26 17.55 1.87
N GLN A 218 1.40 17.08 2.40
CA GLN A 218 1.46 16.25 3.60
C GLN A 218 0.57 15.00 3.51
N CYS A 219 0.42 14.44 2.31
CA CYS A 219 -0.38 13.26 2.05
C CYS A 219 0.38 12.01 2.52
N VAL A 220 -0.28 11.15 3.30
CA VAL A 220 0.28 9.88 3.77
C VAL A 220 -0.05 8.69 2.87
N TYR A 221 -1.09 8.82 2.05
CA TYR A 221 -1.62 7.77 1.18
C TYR A 221 -2.32 8.36 -0.05
N GLY A 222 -2.17 7.73 -1.21
CA GLY A 222 -2.77 8.11 -2.48
C GLY A 222 -3.28 6.88 -3.23
N TYR A 223 -4.47 7.01 -3.81
CA TYR A 223 -5.14 5.94 -4.56
C TYR A 223 -5.80 6.49 -5.82
N ARG A 224 -6.05 5.60 -6.79
CA ARG A 224 -6.77 5.95 -8.02
C ARG A 224 -8.26 5.59 -7.96
N ARG A 225 -8.60 4.46 -7.35
CA ARG A 225 -9.96 3.90 -7.38
C ARG A 225 -10.32 3.27 -6.04
N ILE A 226 -11.57 3.47 -5.63
CA ILE A 226 -12.21 2.66 -4.59
C ILE A 226 -12.89 1.47 -5.24
N HIS A 227 -12.70 0.28 -4.68
CA HIS A 227 -13.32 -0.96 -5.13
C HIS A 227 -14.16 -1.56 -4.00
N ILE A 228 -15.19 -2.33 -4.38
CA ILE A 228 -16.00 -3.13 -3.45
C ILE A 228 -15.67 -4.58 -3.74
N ASP A 229 -14.95 -5.20 -2.81
CA ASP A 229 -14.56 -6.60 -2.93
C ASP A 229 -15.76 -7.53 -2.68
N ARG A 230 -15.64 -8.79 -3.10
CA ARG A 230 -16.66 -9.80 -2.88
C ARG A 230 -16.75 -10.11 -1.38
N LEU A 231 -17.93 -9.98 -0.79
CA LEU A 231 -18.10 -10.21 0.66
C LEU A 231 -17.59 -11.59 1.14
N LYS A 232 -17.66 -12.61 0.28
CA LYS A 232 -17.13 -13.95 0.58
C LYS A 232 -15.60 -14.00 0.75
N VAL A 233 -14.85 -13.05 0.20
CA VAL A 233 -13.39 -12.99 0.38
C VAL A 233 -13.01 -12.21 1.65
N VAL A 234 -13.85 -11.28 2.11
CA VAL A 234 -13.59 -10.45 3.31
C VAL A 234 -14.44 -10.83 4.52
N LYS A 235 -15.11 -11.99 4.49
CA LYS A 235 -16.17 -12.37 5.45
C LYS A 235 -15.74 -12.23 6.91
N ASP A 236 -14.59 -12.79 7.27
CA ASP A 236 -14.11 -12.86 8.66
C ASP A 236 -13.16 -11.69 9.01
N LEU A 237 -12.80 -10.87 8.01
CA LEU A 237 -11.86 -9.75 8.14
C LEU A 237 -12.33 -8.70 9.14
N TRP A 238 -13.57 -8.22 9.02
CA TRP A 238 -14.09 -7.18 9.91
C TRP A 238 -14.32 -7.66 11.35
N PRO A 239 -14.93 -8.84 11.59
CA PRO A 239 -14.99 -9.42 12.92
C PRO A 239 -13.61 -9.55 13.59
N THR A 240 -12.59 -9.99 12.86
CA THR A 240 -11.25 -10.16 13.42
C THR A 240 -10.52 -8.83 13.59
N PHE A 241 -10.66 -7.88 12.68
CA PHE A 241 -10.21 -6.50 12.86
C PHE A 241 -10.76 -5.89 14.16
N LYS A 242 -12.07 -6.02 14.43
CA LYS A 242 -12.67 -5.49 15.65
C LYS A 242 -12.09 -6.09 16.92
N LYS A 243 -11.62 -7.34 16.91
CA LYS A 243 -10.95 -7.95 18.07
C LYS A 243 -9.61 -7.26 18.34
N TRP A 244 -8.79 -7.08 17.31
CA TRP A 244 -7.54 -6.32 17.43
C TRP A 244 -7.80 -4.88 17.88
N ALA A 245 -8.73 -4.21 17.21
CA ALA A 245 -8.99 -2.78 17.43
C ALA A 245 -9.47 -2.51 18.87
N LYS A 246 -10.27 -3.38 19.47
CA LYS A 246 -10.67 -3.28 20.88
C LYS A 246 -9.50 -3.39 21.86
N THR A 247 -8.39 -4.03 21.47
CA THR A 247 -7.19 -4.16 22.30
C THR A 247 -6.14 -3.09 22.02
N ALA A 248 -6.17 -2.47 20.83
CA ALA A 248 -5.12 -1.59 20.35
C ALA A 248 -5.52 -0.12 20.23
N LEU A 249 -6.83 0.16 20.09
CA LEU A 249 -7.37 1.51 19.88
C LEU A 249 -8.19 1.96 21.07
N SER A 250 -8.24 3.28 21.29
CA SER A 250 -9.25 3.90 22.15
C SER A 250 -10.65 3.74 21.57
N THR A 251 -11.67 3.91 22.41
CA THR A 251 -13.08 3.88 21.96
C THR A 251 -13.35 4.88 20.85
N SER A 252 -12.85 6.12 20.97
CA SER A 252 -13.02 7.16 19.95
C SER A 252 -12.35 6.84 18.62
N GLU A 253 -11.17 6.20 18.65
CA GLU A 253 -10.47 5.78 17.43
C GLU A 253 -11.20 4.63 16.74
N LEU A 254 -11.69 3.67 17.50
CA LEU A 254 -12.50 2.57 16.98
C LEU A 254 -13.82 3.06 16.37
N GLU A 255 -14.49 4.02 17.01
CA GLU A 255 -15.68 4.67 16.45
C GLU A 255 -15.36 5.40 15.13
N GLY A 256 -14.29 6.17 15.09
CA GLY A 256 -13.84 6.87 13.88
C GLY A 256 -13.54 5.92 12.72
N VAL A 257 -12.77 4.85 12.96
CA VAL A 257 -12.46 3.83 11.95
C VAL A 257 -13.73 3.08 11.52
N SER A 258 -14.63 2.78 12.46
CA SER A 258 -15.87 2.06 12.16
C SER A 258 -16.81 2.89 11.31
N HIS A 259 -17.00 4.17 11.62
CA HIS A 259 -17.81 5.07 10.81
C HIS A 259 -17.31 5.12 9.36
N PHE A 260 -15.98 5.22 9.17
CA PHE A 260 -15.37 5.22 7.84
C PHE A 260 -15.50 3.87 7.12
N ALA A 261 -15.11 2.77 7.77
CA ALA A 261 -15.08 1.45 7.17
C ALA A 261 -16.48 0.89 6.84
N LEU A 262 -17.48 1.25 7.63
CA LEU A 262 -18.85 0.78 7.46
C LEU A 262 -19.67 1.62 6.48
N ASN A 263 -19.22 2.84 6.14
CA ASN A 263 -19.85 3.73 5.16
C ASN A 263 -21.38 3.80 5.33
N GLY A 264 -21.83 4.15 6.54
CA GLY A 264 -23.24 4.24 6.91
C GLY A 264 -23.95 2.91 7.21
N SER A 265 -23.24 1.77 7.19
CA SER A 265 -23.73 0.51 7.76
C SER A 265 -23.60 0.52 9.28
N GLU A 266 -24.54 -0.07 10.01
CA GLU A 266 -24.49 -0.12 11.48
C GLU A 266 -23.52 -1.19 12.01
N SER A 267 -23.24 -2.24 11.23
CA SER A 267 -22.46 -3.39 11.75
C SER A 267 -21.65 -4.17 10.71
N GLU A 268 -22.02 -4.11 9.43
CA GLU A 268 -21.43 -4.93 8.38
C GLU A 268 -20.45 -4.17 7.49
N TYR A 269 -19.23 -4.71 7.36
CA TYR A 269 -18.23 -4.21 6.42
C TYR A 269 -18.59 -4.62 5.00
N LYS A 270 -18.76 -3.63 4.12
CA LYS A 270 -19.20 -3.82 2.74
C LYS A 270 -18.07 -4.16 1.77
N GLY A 271 -16.86 -4.47 2.24
CA GLY A 271 -15.73 -4.81 1.37
C GLY A 271 -15.11 -3.62 0.65
N ILE A 272 -15.29 -2.39 1.16
CA ILE A 272 -14.75 -1.18 0.53
C ILE A 272 -13.24 -1.11 0.74
N ILE A 273 -12.47 -1.02 -0.34
CA ILE A 273 -11.02 -0.94 -0.34
C ILE A 273 -10.51 0.16 -1.26
N TYR A 274 -9.35 0.73 -0.95
CA TYR A 274 -8.54 1.37 -1.97
C TYR A 274 -7.95 0.28 -2.86
N TYR A 275 -8.20 0.38 -4.17
CA TYR A 275 -7.73 -0.61 -5.11
C TYR A 275 -6.21 -0.46 -5.30
N ASN A 276 -5.47 -1.36 -4.67
CA ASN A 276 -4.06 -1.20 -4.35
C ASN A 276 -3.10 -1.72 -5.44
N ASN A 277 -3.62 -2.02 -6.63
CA ASN A 277 -2.77 -2.23 -7.82
C ASN A 277 -2.07 -0.93 -8.26
N PHE A 278 -2.60 0.21 -7.81
CA PHE A 278 -1.95 1.50 -7.76
C PHE A 278 -1.99 2.00 -6.31
N GLU A 279 -0.83 2.27 -5.74
CA GLU A 279 -0.74 2.71 -4.34
C GLU A 279 0.44 3.64 -4.15
N LEU A 280 0.15 4.89 -3.79
CA LEU A 280 1.14 5.87 -3.35
C LEU A 280 1.07 5.94 -1.81
N GLY A 281 2.20 5.90 -1.12
CA GLY A 281 2.18 5.90 0.33
C GLY A 281 3.49 6.32 0.96
N THR A 282 3.43 6.61 2.25
CA THR A 282 4.62 6.81 3.07
C THR A 282 5.08 5.49 3.66
N MET A 283 6.39 5.25 3.74
CA MET A 283 6.94 4.12 4.49
C MET A 283 6.55 4.20 5.96
N ALA A 284 6.47 5.42 6.52
CA ALA A 284 5.97 5.66 7.86
C ALA A 284 4.62 4.97 8.07
N LEU A 285 3.64 5.18 7.16
CA LEU A 285 2.30 4.58 7.24
C LEU A 285 2.34 3.07 7.45
N LYS A 286 3.15 2.40 6.64
CA LYS A 286 3.28 0.95 6.65
C LYS A 286 4.09 0.40 7.82
N ARG A 287 4.93 1.23 8.42
CA ARG A 287 5.80 0.86 9.56
C ARG A 287 5.26 1.34 10.90
N HIS A 288 4.13 2.04 10.91
CA HIS A 288 3.50 2.48 12.15
C HIS A 288 3.24 1.27 13.07
N PRO A 289 3.47 1.40 14.40
CA PRO A 289 3.27 0.30 15.33
C PRO A 289 1.86 -0.31 15.27
N LEU A 290 0.83 0.53 15.16
CA LEU A 290 -0.54 0.04 14.99
C LEU A 290 -0.68 -0.79 13.68
N TYR A 291 -0.02 -0.43 12.57
CA TYR A 291 -0.20 -1.11 11.26
C TYR A 291 0.45 -2.47 11.33
N THR A 292 1.67 -2.49 11.87
CA THR A 292 2.44 -3.69 12.11
C THR A 292 1.70 -4.63 13.08
N SER A 293 1.14 -4.10 14.17
CA SER A 293 0.38 -4.92 15.14
C SER A 293 -0.93 -5.46 14.55
N MET A 294 -1.65 -4.65 13.75
CA MET A 294 -2.86 -5.06 13.05
C MET A 294 -2.55 -6.17 12.05
N PHE A 295 -1.52 -5.98 11.23
CA PHE A 295 -1.08 -6.99 10.28
C PHE A 295 -0.73 -8.30 10.98
N ARG A 296 0.09 -8.27 12.05
CA ARG A 296 0.46 -9.47 12.82
C ARG A 296 -0.77 -10.17 13.40
N PHE A 297 -1.69 -9.41 14.01
CA PHE A 297 -2.90 -9.98 14.57
C PHE A 297 -3.75 -10.68 13.50
N LEU A 298 -3.92 -10.05 12.33
CA LEU A 298 -4.66 -10.64 11.22
C LEU A 298 -3.92 -11.86 10.64
N ASP A 299 -2.60 -11.80 10.50
CA ASP A 299 -1.78 -12.91 9.98
C ASP A 299 -1.85 -14.15 10.90
N GLU A 300 -1.98 -13.95 12.21
CA GLU A 300 -2.13 -15.01 13.21
C GLU A 300 -3.57 -15.55 13.33
N ASN A 301 -4.59 -14.70 13.10
CA ASN A 301 -6.00 -15.04 13.38
C ASN A 301 -6.86 -15.29 12.14
N GLU A 302 -6.43 -14.85 10.96
CA GLU A 302 -7.06 -15.07 9.65
C GLU A 302 -6.08 -15.78 8.71
N PRO A 303 -5.78 -17.07 8.95
CA PRO A 303 -4.77 -17.77 8.17
C PRO A 303 -5.16 -17.95 6.69
N LEU A 304 -4.13 -17.83 5.84
CA LEU A 304 -4.08 -17.84 4.36
C LEU A 304 -5.34 -18.15 3.57
#